data_AF-A0A3C1WLZ0-F1
#
_entry.id   AF-A0A3C1WLZ0-F1
#
_cell.length_a   1.000
_cell.length_b   1.000
_cell.length_c   1.000
_cell.angle_alpha   90.00
_cell.angle_beta   90.00
_cell.angle_gamma   90.00
#
_symmetry.space_group_name_H-M   'P 1'
#
loop_
_entity.id
_entity.type
_entity.pdbx_description
1 polymer ?
#
loop_
_entity_poly.entity_id
_entity_poly.type
_entity_poly.pdbx_seq_one_letter_code
_entity_poly.pdbx_strand_id
1 'polypeptide(L)' 'MANTSDIKKGLAIELNNDLWTIVDFQHVKPGKGGAFVRTKLKSLTSGKVVDNTFN' A
#
# COMPACT_ATOMS: atom_id res chain seq x y z
N MET A 1 2.91 -15.56 2.52
CA MET A 1 3.08 -14.52 1.49
C MET A 1 1.89 -13.58 1.64
N ALA A 2 2.11 -12.32 2.00
CA ALA A 2 1.02 -11.34 2.09
C ALA A 2 0.53 -11.07 0.67
N ASN A 3 -0.78 -11.22 0.44
CA ASN A 3 -1.38 -10.98 -0.87
C ASN A 3 -1.92 -9.55 -0.91
N THR A 4 -2.12 -8.97 -2.09
CA THR A 4 -2.75 -7.65 -2.25
C THR A 4 -4.15 -7.59 -1.62
N SER A 5 -4.80 -8.74 -1.46
CA SER A 5 -6.07 -8.89 -0.72
C SER A 5 -5.98 -8.60 0.78
N ASP A 6 -4.79 -8.66 1.38
CA ASP A 6 -4.58 -8.41 2.82
C ASP A 6 -4.41 -6.91 3.12
N ILE A 7 -4.33 -6.08 2.08
CA ILE A 7 -4.20 -4.62 2.20
C ILE A 7 -5.46 -4.04 2.85
N LYS A 8 -5.26 -3.42 4.02
CA LYS A 8 -6.30 -2.73 4.78
C LYS A 8 -5.75 -1.42 5.33
N LYS A 9 -6.63 -0.43 5.52
CA LYS A 9 -6.28 0.80 6.24
C LYS A 9 -5.79 0.47 7.64
N GLY A 10 -4.70 1.12 8.07
CA GLY A 10 -4.07 0.90 9.37
C GLY A 10 -3.09 -0.29 9.40
N LEU A 11 -2.99 -1.10 8.34
CA LEU A 11 -1.97 -2.13 8.26
C LEU A 11 -0.58 -1.47 8.26
N ALA A 12 0.31 -1.95 9.14
CA ALA A 12 1.71 -1.56 9.16
C ALA A 12 2.53 -2.54 8.32
N ILE A 13 3.39 -2.01 7.46
CA ILE A 13 4.30 -2.76 6.61
C ILE A 13 5.71 -2.22 6.81
N GLU A 14 6.69 -3.11 6.78
CA GLU A 14 8.09 -2.72 6.74
C GLU A 14 8.53 -2.56 5.28
N LEU A 15 9.00 -1.37 4.93
CA LEU A 15 9.46 -1.05 3.58
C LEU A 15 10.71 -0.16 3.69
N ASN A 16 11.80 -0.59 3.03
CA ASN A 16 13.09 0.13 3.02
C ASN A 16 13.65 0.41 4.42
N ASN A 17 13.58 -0.57 5.34
CA ASN A 17 13.98 -0.45 6.74
C ASN A 17 13.22 0.64 7.53
N ASP A 18 12.03 1.02 7.06
CA ASP A 18 11.13 1.93 7.77
C ASP A 18 9.75 1.31 7.89
N LEU A 19 9.02 1.72 8.93
CA LEU A 19 7.67 1.27 9.22
C LEU A 19 6.67 2.23 8.59
N TRP A 20 5.82 1.71 7.72
CA TRP A 20 4.80 2.47 7.01
C TRP A 20 3.42 1.95 7.38
N THR A 21 2.47 2.85 7.57
CA THR A 21 1.05 2.50 7.73
C THR A 21 0.25 2.86 6.49
N ILE A 22 -0.65 1.98 6.08
CA ILE A 22 -1.55 2.21 4.94
C ILE A 22 -2.63 3.19 5.38
N VAL A 23 -2.59 4.42 4.88
CA VAL A 23 -3.61 5.43 5.16
C VAL A 23 -4.76 5.37 4.16
N ASP A 24 -4.48 4.97 2.91
CA ASP A 24 -5.50 4.79 1.90
C ASP A 24 -5.10 3.72 0.88
N PHE A 25 -6.09 3.10 0.25
CA PHE A 25 -5.85 2.16 -0.82
C PHE A 25 -7.00 2.13 -1.83
N GLN A 26 -6.66 1.82 -3.08
CA GLN A 26 -7.58 1.72 -4.19
C GLN A 26 -7.25 0.47 -5.00
N HIS A 27 -8.20 -0.46 -5.04
CA HIS A 27 -8.14 -1.60 -5.95
C HIS A 27 -8.60 -1.13 -7.34
N VAL A 28 -7.70 -1.21 -8.32
CA VAL A 28 -7.95 -0.85 -9.71
C VAL A 28 -8.01 -2.13 -10.55
N LYS A 29 -9.11 -2.31 -11.27
CA LYS A 29 -9.29 -3.38 -12.26
C LYS A 29 -9.39 -2.73 -13.65
N PRO A 30 -8.28 -2.59 -14.40
CA PRO A 30 -8.33 -1.99 -15.73
C PRO A 30 -9.09 -2.92 -16.68
N GLY A 31 -9.89 -2.36 -17.60
CA GLY A 31 -10.68 -3.15 -18.54
C GLY A 31 -9.86 -4.08 -19.44
N LYS A 32 -8.57 -3.77 -19.64
CA LYS A 32 -7.55 -4.65 -20.21
C LYS A 32 -6.31 -4.61 -19.33
N GLY A 33 -5.91 -5.74 -18.74
CA GLY A 33 -4.73 -5.88 -17.88
C GLY A 33 -5.01 -6.57 -16.54
N GLY A 34 -3.95 -6.83 -15.77
CA GLY A 34 -4.06 -7.37 -14.41
C GLY A 34 -4.60 -6.34 -13.42
N ALA A 35 -5.31 -6.81 -12.39
CA ALA A 35 -5.73 -5.96 -11.28
C ALA A 35 -4.51 -5.55 -10.43
N PHE A 36 -4.54 -4.33 -9.89
CA PHE A 36 -3.48 -3.83 -9.00
C PHE A 36 -4.08 -2.96 -7.90
N VAL A 37 -3.33 -2.77 -6.83
CA VAL A 37 -3.73 -1.94 -5.69
C VAL A 37 -2.79 -0.76 -5.56
N ARG A 38 -3.33 0.46 -5.68
CA ARG A 38 -2.62 1.69 -5.32
C ARG A 38 -2.80 1.90 -3.83
N THR A 39 -1.74 2.19 -3.12
CA THR A 39 -1.76 2.48 -1.68
C THR A 39 -1.10 3.82 -1.44
N LYS A 40 -1.63 4.53 -0.44
CA LYS A 40 -0.96 5.67 0.16
C LYS A 40 -0.44 5.21 1.52
N LEU A 41 0.86 5.33 1.67
CA LEU A 41 1.62 4.89 2.83
C LEU A 41 2.06 6.12 3.62
N LYS A 42 2.02 6.04 4.95
CA LYS A 42 2.57 7.05 5.84
C LYS A 42 3.65 6.43 6.70
N SER A 43 4.86 6.99 6.65
CA SER A 43 5.96 6.58 7.52
C SER A 43 5.62 6.90 8.97
N LEU A 44 5.79 5.92 9.85
CA LEU A 44 5.57 6.06 11.29
C LEU A 44 6.73 6.78 11.97
N THR A 45 7.93 6.78 11.38
CA THR A 45 9.11 7.46 11.92
C THR A 45 9.16 8.93 11.49
N SER A 46 8.97 9.21 10.19
CA SER A 46 9.13 10.55 9.61
C SER A 46 7.81 11.28 9.37
N GLY A 47 6.66 10.58 9.41
CA GLY A 47 5.36 11.14 9.05
C GLY A 47 5.17 11.38 7.55
N LYS A 48 6.18 11.10 6.72
CA LYS A 48 6.14 11.28 5.26
C LYS A 48 5.04 10.41 4.64
N VAL A 49 4.29 10.98 3.70
CA VAL A 49 3.25 10.26 2.96
C VAL A 49 3.75 10.01 1.54
N VAL A 50 3.68 8.76 1.08
CA VAL A 50 4.11 8.34 -0.27
C VAL A 50 3.05 7.46 -0.91
N ASP A 51 2.98 7.50 -2.24
CA ASP A 51 2.12 6.61 -3.02
C ASP A 51 2.94 5.41 -3.51
N ASN A 52 2.43 4.20 -3.31
CA ASN A 52 3.04 2.95 -3.74
C ASN A 52 2.01 2.03 -4.39
N THR A 53 2.38 1.32 -5.45
CA THR A 53 1.48 0.38 -6.15
C THR A 53 1.96 -1.05 -5.92
N PHE A 54 1.04 -1.93 -5.54
CA PHE A 54 1.27 -3.36 -5.39
C PHE A 54 0.48 -4.12 -6.48
N ASN A 55 1.15 -5.06 -7.15
CA ASN A 55 0.58 -5.92 -8.20
C ASN A 55 0.52 -7.37 -7.72
#